data_AF-A0A2V9LN33-F1
#
_entry.id   AF-A0A2V9LN33-F1
#
_cell.length_a   1.000
_cell.length_b   1.000
_cell.length_c   1.000
_cell.angle_alpha   90.00
_cell.angle_beta   90.00
_cell.angle_gamma   90.00
#
_symmetry.space_group_name_H-M   'P 1'
#
loop_
_entity.id
_entity.type
_entity.pdbx_description
1 polymer ?
#
loop_
_entity_poly.entity_id
_entity_poly.type
_entity_poly.pdbx_seq_one_letter_code
_entity_poly.pdbx_strand_id
1 'polypeptide(L)'
;MAPDALDAGYIRDAKYDDKFSSEWKLDRENGFALLAKPSAHLKDFRVKLQPMLGCVAVAPPDKQTFRSGWLGSWGGNMDYNGLREGTTLYLPVYQAGALLFVGDGHAAQGDGELTGDALETSMDVEFTVNLISGQSTRGPRAENEEYIMAMGIAGSLPDALRQATTALARWLEKDYHLTPNESAIVLGTSMRYDIAEIVDPQVNIVAKVSKNVLAELRE
;
A
#
# COMPACT_ATOMS: atom_id res chain seq x y z
N MET A 1 -13.74 0.77 -13.20
CA MET A 1 -12.96 -0.32 -12.56
C MET A 1 -11.73 -0.59 -13.40
N ALA A 2 -10.61 -0.92 -12.75
CA ALA A 2 -9.30 -1.19 -13.32
C ALA A 2 -9.39 -2.27 -14.40
N PRO A 3 -9.00 -1.99 -15.66
CA PRO A 3 -9.08 -2.97 -16.74
C PRO A 3 -8.28 -4.24 -16.45
N ASP A 4 -7.12 -4.11 -15.80
CA ASP A 4 -6.24 -5.25 -15.48
C ASP A 4 -6.80 -6.18 -14.39
N ALA A 5 -7.88 -5.77 -13.72
CA ALA A 5 -8.61 -6.56 -12.73
C ALA A 5 -9.79 -7.35 -13.32
N LEU A 6 -10.12 -7.13 -14.59
CA LEU A 6 -11.34 -7.62 -15.22
C LEU A 6 -11.03 -8.46 -16.45
N ASP A 7 -11.86 -9.47 -16.71
CA ASP A 7 -11.76 -10.19 -17.97
C ASP A 7 -12.24 -9.32 -19.15
N ALA A 8 -11.68 -9.58 -20.33
CA ALA A 8 -11.98 -8.81 -21.53
C ALA A 8 -13.46 -8.88 -21.97
N GLY A 9 -14.16 -9.96 -21.62
CA GLY A 9 -15.59 -10.11 -21.90
C GLY A 9 -16.41 -9.12 -21.10
N TYR A 10 -16.15 -9.03 -19.80
CA TYR A 10 -16.79 -8.05 -18.91
C TYR A 10 -16.57 -6.62 -19.40
N ILE A 11 -15.34 -6.24 -19.72
CA ILE A 11 -15.01 -4.86 -20.17
C ILE A 11 -15.78 -4.51 -21.44
N ARG A 12 -15.81 -5.43 -22.42
CA ARG A 12 -16.53 -5.22 -23.69
C ARG A 12 -18.03 -5.05 -23.48
N ASP A 13 -18.61 -5.81 -22.56
CA ASP A 13 -20.06 -5.88 -22.36
C ASP A 13 -20.56 -4.83 -21.35
N ALA A 14 -19.64 -4.21 -20.59
CA ALA A 14 -19.93 -3.15 -19.64
C ALA A 14 -20.56 -1.93 -20.31
N LYS A 15 -21.64 -1.43 -19.71
CA LYS A 15 -22.32 -0.20 -20.12
C LYS A 15 -22.26 0.79 -18.98
N TYR A 16 -21.39 1.79 -19.12
CA TYR A 16 -21.24 2.85 -18.13
C TYR A 16 -22.43 3.82 -18.20
N ASP A 17 -22.86 4.30 -17.03
CA ASP A 17 -23.83 5.37 -16.91
C ASP A 17 -23.11 6.67 -16.59
N ASP A 18 -22.97 7.55 -17.60
CA ASP A 18 -22.29 8.84 -17.47
C ASP A 18 -22.96 9.80 -16.46
N LYS A 19 -24.18 9.47 -15.98
CA LYS A 19 -24.88 10.22 -14.94
C LYS A 19 -24.55 9.72 -13.53
N PHE A 20 -23.97 8.53 -13.40
CA PHE A 20 -23.56 8.00 -12.11
C PHE A 20 -22.34 8.79 -11.60
N SER A 21 -22.39 9.19 -10.33
CA SER A 21 -21.33 9.98 -9.70
C SER A 21 -20.71 9.18 -8.56
N SER A 22 -19.38 9.14 -8.54
CA SER A 22 -18.56 8.60 -7.44
C SER A 22 -18.27 9.67 -6.37
N GLU A 23 -18.98 10.79 -6.34
CA GLU A 23 -18.81 11.81 -5.32
C GLU A 23 -19.35 11.32 -3.96
N TRP A 24 -18.57 11.53 -2.89
CA TRP A 24 -18.88 11.07 -1.55
C TRP A 24 -19.12 12.22 -0.57
N LYS A 25 -19.96 11.97 0.44
CA LYS A 25 -20.11 12.79 1.64
C LYS A 25 -19.52 12.04 2.82
N LEU A 26 -18.57 12.67 3.50
CA LEU A 26 -17.93 12.12 4.69
C LEU A 26 -18.72 12.50 5.94
N ASP A 27 -19.33 11.51 6.59
CA ASP A 27 -19.85 11.60 7.95
C ASP A 27 -18.72 11.28 8.93
N ARG A 28 -17.94 12.32 9.25
CA ARG A 28 -16.76 12.23 10.12
C ARG A 28 -17.12 11.90 11.57
N GLU A 29 -18.32 12.27 12.02
CA GLU A 29 -18.78 12.03 13.38
C GLU A 29 -19.09 10.55 13.61
N ASN A 30 -19.73 9.90 12.63
CA ASN A 30 -20.09 8.48 12.74
C ASN A 30 -19.07 7.54 12.09
N GLY A 31 -18.06 8.07 11.39
CA GLY A 31 -16.98 7.27 10.80
C GLY A 31 -17.39 6.56 9.50
N PHE A 32 -18.27 7.17 8.69
CA PHE A 32 -18.71 6.60 7.41
C PHE A 32 -18.64 7.60 6.25
N ALA A 33 -18.57 7.09 5.03
CA ALA A 33 -18.82 7.82 3.79
C ALA A 33 -20.09 7.28 3.12
N LEU A 34 -20.87 8.18 2.54
CA LEU A 34 -22.07 7.86 1.74
C LEU A 34 -21.97 8.53 0.38
N LEU A 35 -22.54 7.93 -0.66
CA LEU A 35 -22.62 8.57 -1.96
C LEU A 35 -23.40 9.89 -1.85
N ALA A 36 -22.89 10.96 -2.45
CA ALA A 36 -23.54 12.27 -2.46
C ALA A 36 -24.86 12.24 -3.26
N LYS A 37 -24.90 11.41 -4.30
CA LYS A 37 -26.04 11.20 -5.22
C LYS A 37 -26.24 9.70 -5.46
N PRO A 38 -26.76 8.94 -4.49
CA PRO A 38 -26.88 7.50 -4.62
C PRO A 38 -27.98 7.12 -5.62
N SER A 39 -27.78 5.99 -6.32
CA SER A 39 -28.88 5.33 -7.02
C SER A 39 -29.86 4.70 -6.01
N ALA A 40 -31.04 4.30 -6.48
CA ALA A 40 -32.04 3.64 -5.61
C ALA A 40 -31.48 2.38 -4.91
N HIS A 41 -30.56 1.67 -5.56
CA HIS A 41 -29.94 0.45 -5.03
C HIS A 41 -28.81 0.72 -4.03
N LEU A 42 -28.15 1.88 -4.12
CA LEU A 42 -27.03 2.25 -3.26
C LEU A 42 -27.38 3.33 -2.22
N LYS A 43 -28.67 3.64 -2.03
CA LYS A 43 -29.13 4.69 -1.12
C LYS A 43 -28.65 4.53 0.33
N ASP A 44 -28.50 3.29 0.78
CA ASP A 44 -28.08 2.94 2.13
C ASP A 44 -26.65 2.36 2.15
N PHE A 45 -25.96 2.37 1.00
CA PHE A 45 -24.58 1.90 0.93
C PHE A 45 -23.66 2.89 1.61
N ARG A 46 -22.87 2.39 2.56
CA ARG A 46 -21.91 3.18 3.33
C ARG A 46 -20.57 2.47 3.39
N VAL A 47 -19.51 3.26 3.36
CA VAL A 47 -18.13 2.79 3.49
C VAL A 47 -17.60 3.28 4.83
N LYS A 48 -17.01 2.38 5.62
CA LYS A 48 -16.36 2.79 6.87
C LYS A 48 -15.11 3.61 6.54
N LEU A 49 -14.94 4.75 7.20
CA LEU A 49 -13.73 5.56 7.03
C LEU A 49 -12.53 4.78 7.60
N GLN A 50 -11.48 4.69 6.80
CA GLN A 50 -10.18 4.13 7.18
C GLN A 50 -9.11 5.04 6.55
N PRO A 51 -8.86 6.22 7.15
CA PRO A 51 -7.98 7.22 6.55
C PRO A 51 -6.56 6.70 6.34
N MET A 52 -5.99 6.96 5.17
CA MET A 52 -4.63 6.55 4.79
C MET A 52 -3.96 7.60 3.89
N LEU A 53 -2.66 7.44 3.69
CA LEU A 53 -1.88 8.20 2.70
C LEU A 53 -1.52 7.29 1.52
N GLY A 54 -1.99 7.65 0.32
CA GLY A 54 -1.62 6.97 -0.93
C GLY A 54 -0.17 7.26 -1.33
N CYS A 55 0.23 8.52 -1.21
CA CYS A 55 1.56 9.00 -1.56
C CYS A 55 2.45 9.25 -0.34
N VAL A 56 3.48 8.42 -0.16
CA VAL A 56 4.61 8.71 0.75
C VAL A 56 5.92 8.34 0.06
N ALA A 57 6.82 9.30 -0.10
CA ALA A 57 7.99 9.13 -0.95
C ALA A 57 9.22 9.84 -0.40
N VAL A 58 10.40 9.34 -0.77
CA VAL A 58 11.66 10.09 -0.71
C VAL A 58 12.16 10.35 -2.14
N ALA A 59 13.17 11.20 -2.30
CA ALA A 59 13.77 11.40 -3.61
C ALA A 59 14.34 10.08 -4.16
N PRO A 60 14.08 9.78 -5.45
CA PRO A 60 14.50 8.53 -6.08
C PRO A 60 16.04 8.44 -6.25
N PRO A 61 16.56 7.22 -6.50
CA PRO A 61 17.97 7.03 -6.81
C PRO A 61 18.39 7.73 -8.11
N ASP A 62 19.70 7.85 -8.31
CA ASP A 62 20.32 8.28 -9.57
C ASP A 62 19.84 9.64 -10.11
N LYS A 63 19.37 10.52 -9.21
CA LYS A 63 18.82 11.85 -9.53
C LYS A 63 17.66 11.80 -10.54
N GLN A 64 16.91 10.70 -10.53
CA GLN A 64 15.72 10.55 -11.35
C GLN A 64 14.62 11.52 -10.88
N THR A 65 13.60 11.72 -11.71
CA THR A 65 12.43 12.54 -11.36
C THR A 65 11.20 11.85 -11.92
N PHE A 66 10.20 11.69 -11.06
CA PHE A 66 8.93 11.06 -11.40
C PHE A 66 7.78 12.00 -11.04
N ARG A 67 6.62 11.78 -11.68
CA ARG A 67 5.38 12.45 -11.27
C ARG A 67 4.88 11.83 -9.96
N SER A 68 4.00 12.52 -9.23
CA SER A 68 3.49 12.04 -7.94
C SER A 68 2.78 10.69 -8.03
N GLY A 69 1.99 10.45 -9.10
CA GLY A 69 1.35 9.15 -9.40
C GLY A 69 2.31 8.08 -9.94
N TRP A 70 3.56 8.06 -9.48
CA TRP A 70 4.51 6.99 -9.76
C TRP A 70 5.05 6.46 -8.46
N LEU A 71 5.35 5.17 -8.48
CA LEU A 71 5.90 4.44 -7.35
C LEU A 71 7.12 3.62 -7.75
N GLY A 72 7.90 3.26 -6.74
CA GLY A 72 9.09 2.44 -6.89
C GLY A 72 9.78 2.20 -5.56
N SER A 73 11.08 1.90 -5.63
CA SER A 73 11.87 1.61 -4.42
C SER A 73 11.95 2.77 -3.43
N TRP A 74 11.63 4.00 -3.87
CA TRP A 74 11.59 5.22 -3.07
C TRP A 74 10.23 5.49 -2.39
N GLY A 75 9.27 4.57 -2.49
CA GLY A 75 7.88 4.82 -2.12
C GLY A 75 7.12 5.38 -3.32
N GLY A 76 6.42 6.50 -3.14
CA GLY A 76 5.59 7.12 -4.19
C GLY A 76 4.11 6.88 -3.93
N ASN A 77 3.34 6.81 -5.01
CA ASN A 77 1.91 6.47 -5.00
C ASN A 77 1.73 4.98 -4.73
N MET A 78 1.88 4.57 -3.47
CA MET A 78 1.90 3.15 -3.10
C MET A 78 0.50 2.59 -2.88
N ASP A 79 -0.48 3.48 -2.62
CA ASP A 79 -1.91 3.18 -2.47
C ASP A 79 -2.16 1.91 -1.69
N TYR A 80 -1.50 1.83 -0.53
CA TYR A 80 -1.65 0.72 0.39
C TYR A 80 -2.48 1.17 1.58
N ASN A 81 -3.69 0.62 1.71
CA ASN A 81 -4.62 0.86 2.82
C ASN A 81 -4.11 0.45 4.22
N GLY A 82 -2.93 -0.16 4.29
CA GLY A 82 -2.17 -0.33 5.53
C GLY A 82 -1.32 0.88 5.95
N LEU A 83 -1.08 1.87 5.08
CA LEU A 83 -0.37 3.12 5.40
C LEU A 83 -1.31 4.14 6.07
N ARG A 84 -1.72 3.79 7.28
CA ARG A 84 -2.64 4.54 8.12
C ARG A 84 -2.03 4.83 9.49
N GLU A 85 -2.81 5.48 10.34
CA GLU A 85 -2.45 5.70 11.75
C GLU A 85 -2.01 4.39 12.43
N GLY A 86 -0.90 4.46 13.18
CA GLY A 86 -0.27 3.31 13.84
C GLY A 86 0.72 2.52 12.98
N THR A 87 0.89 2.86 11.70
CA THR A 87 1.88 2.23 10.82
C THR A 87 3.17 3.05 10.76
N THR A 88 4.31 2.39 10.93
CA THR A 88 5.64 2.95 10.65
C THR A 88 6.09 2.48 9.26
N LEU A 89 6.43 3.44 8.40
CA LEU A 89 6.98 3.19 7.06
C LEU A 89 8.49 3.44 7.05
N TYR A 90 9.24 2.49 6.50
CA TYR A 90 10.68 2.59 6.28
C TYR A 90 10.95 2.77 4.79
N LEU A 91 11.60 3.89 4.46
CA LEU A 91 12.03 4.21 3.11
C LEU A 91 13.56 4.29 3.03
N PRO A 92 14.19 3.77 1.96
CA PRO A 92 15.62 3.90 1.76
C PRO A 92 16.01 5.34 1.40
N VAL A 93 17.05 5.88 2.02
CA VAL A 93 17.54 7.24 1.71
C VAL A 93 18.51 7.19 0.54
N TYR A 94 18.09 7.67 -0.64
CA TYR A 94 18.94 7.72 -1.83
C TYR A 94 19.67 9.06 -2.04
N GLN A 95 19.13 10.15 -1.48
CA GLN A 95 19.66 11.50 -1.64
C GLN A 95 19.83 12.19 -0.28
N ALA A 96 20.73 13.16 -0.21
CA ALA A 96 20.96 13.94 1.00
C ALA A 96 19.65 14.61 1.48
N GLY A 97 19.35 14.45 2.77
CA GLY A 97 18.13 14.97 3.38
C GLY A 97 16.87 14.13 3.10
N ALA A 98 16.98 13.01 2.38
CA ALA A 98 15.89 12.14 1.90
C ALA A 98 14.88 12.83 0.97
N LEU A 99 14.55 14.10 1.19
CA LEU A 99 13.58 14.89 0.45
C LEU A 99 12.18 14.23 0.50
N LEU A 100 11.71 14.02 1.73
CA LEU A 100 10.41 13.41 2.02
C LEU A 100 9.27 14.21 1.37
N PHE A 101 8.35 13.49 0.75
CA PHE A 101 7.11 13.96 0.16
C PHE A 101 5.95 13.13 0.71
N VAL A 102 4.83 13.80 0.99
CA VAL A 102 3.59 13.18 1.48
C VAL A 102 2.41 13.85 0.79
N GLY A 103 1.40 13.09 0.40
CA GLY A 103 0.17 13.59 -0.18
C GLY A 103 -0.85 12.48 -0.38
N ASP A 104 -1.88 12.79 -1.17
CA ASP A 104 -2.89 11.83 -1.62
C ASP A 104 -3.65 11.17 -0.45
N GLY A 105 -4.48 11.98 0.22
CA GLY A 105 -5.24 11.52 1.37
C GLY A 105 -6.48 10.76 0.94
N HIS A 106 -6.61 9.51 1.37
CA HIS A 106 -7.83 8.73 1.12
C HIS A 106 -8.63 8.57 2.41
N ALA A 107 -9.92 8.83 2.35
CA ALA A 107 -10.84 8.57 3.46
C ALA A 107 -11.10 7.06 3.64
N ALA A 108 -10.99 6.28 2.57
CA ALA A 108 -10.97 4.83 2.55
C ALA A 108 -10.45 4.34 1.19
N GLN A 109 -9.86 3.15 1.16
CA GLN A 109 -9.46 2.49 -0.08
C GLN A 109 -9.63 0.97 0.05
N GLY A 110 -10.14 0.33 -0.99
CA GLY A 110 -10.12 -1.13 -1.11
C GLY A 110 -8.78 -1.63 -1.68
N ASP A 111 -8.53 -2.92 -1.51
CA ASP A 111 -7.36 -3.59 -2.11
C ASP A 111 -7.41 -3.48 -3.64
N GLY A 112 -6.26 -3.16 -4.24
CA GLY A 112 -6.08 -3.01 -5.67
C GLY A 112 -6.52 -1.66 -6.24
N GLU A 113 -7.08 -0.77 -5.41
CA GLU A 113 -7.57 0.57 -5.83
C GLU A 113 -8.42 0.53 -7.12
N LEU A 114 -9.34 -0.44 -7.18
CA LEU A 114 -9.95 -0.85 -8.45
C LEU A 114 -10.71 0.26 -9.18
N THR A 115 -11.03 1.40 -8.59
CA THR A 115 -11.70 2.50 -9.29
C THR A 115 -10.73 3.36 -10.11
N GLY A 116 -9.43 3.30 -9.83
CA GLY A 116 -8.40 4.22 -10.37
C GLY A 116 -8.18 5.47 -9.50
N ASP A 117 -9.02 5.61 -8.48
CA ASP A 117 -9.06 6.68 -7.50
C ASP A 117 -9.73 6.11 -6.26
N ALA A 118 -9.28 6.52 -5.08
CA ALA A 118 -9.84 6.08 -3.82
C ALA A 118 -11.02 6.98 -3.40
N LEU A 119 -11.35 6.97 -2.12
CA LEU A 119 -12.25 7.93 -1.51
C LEU A 119 -11.47 9.23 -1.21
N GLU A 120 -11.08 9.95 -2.25
CA GLU A 120 -10.14 11.10 -2.19
C GLU A 120 -10.60 12.22 -1.25
N THR A 121 -9.68 12.75 -0.43
CA THR A 121 -9.96 13.86 0.50
C THR A 121 -8.71 14.65 0.89
N SER A 122 -8.89 15.91 1.28
CA SER A 122 -7.88 16.61 2.08
C SER A 122 -7.78 16.02 3.48
N MET A 123 -6.57 15.99 4.04
CA MET A 123 -6.29 15.41 5.35
C MET A 123 -5.25 16.26 6.09
N ASP A 124 -5.44 16.42 7.40
CA ASP A 124 -4.39 16.88 8.31
C ASP A 124 -3.67 15.65 8.85
N VAL A 125 -2.34 15.61 8.69
CA VAL A 125 -1.51 14.48 9.11
C VAL A 125 -0.43 14.93 10.09
N GLU A 126 -0.23 14.12 11.13
CA GLU A 126 0.88 14.26 12.07
C GLU A 126 1.73 12.99 12.02
N PHE A 127 3.04 13.14 11.89
CA PHE A 127 3.98 12.03 11.84
C PHE A 127 5.34 12.43 12.42
N THR A 128 6.12 11.43 12.81
CA THR A 128 7.52 11.59 13.24
C THR A 128 8.45 11.01 12.19
N VAL A 129 9.57 11.67 11.94
CA VAL A 129 10.62 11.18 11.03
C VAL A 129 11.88 10.87 11.83
N ASN A 130 12.35 9.64 11.74
CA ASN A 130 13.59 9.18 12.36
C ASN A 130 14.56 8.69 11.29
N LEU A 131 15.85 9.01 11.43
CA LEU A 131 16.91 8.48 10.56
C LEU A 131 17.52 7.22 11.17
N ILE A 132 17.45 6.11 10.44
CA ILE A 132 18.14 4.86 10.79
C ILE A 132 19.46 4.79 10.03
N SER A 133 20.57 4.95 10.74
CA SER A 133 21.92 4.92 10.15
C SER A 133 22.46 3.50 10.01
N GLY A 134 23.29 3.26 8.99
CA GLY A 134 23.97 1.98 8.79
C GLY A 134 23.07 0.85 8.28
N GLN A 135 21.80 1.14 7.97
CA GLN A 135 20.86 0.19 7.38
C GLN A 135 20.21 0.82 6.15
N SER A 136 20.05 0.05 5.08
CA SER A 136 19.27 0.45 3.92
C SER A 136 18.51 -0.76 3.39
N THR A 137 17.29 -0.51 2.93
CA THR A 137 16.41 -1.50 2.31
C THR A 137 16.44 -1.33 0.80
N ARG A 138 16.02 -2.36 0.06
CA ARG A 138 15.91 -2.27 -1.41
C ARG A 138 14.62 -1.61 -1.89
N GLY A 139 13.69 -1.35 -0.98
CA GLY A 139 12.38 -0.80 -1.24
C GLY A 139 11.62 -0.56 0.06
N PRO A 140 10.36 -0.12 -0.02
CA PRO A 140 9.56 0.19 1.15
C PRO A 140 9.31 -1.05 2.03
N ARG A 141 9.36 -0.82 3.34
CA ARG A 141 8.89 -1.77 4.36
C ARG A 141 7.96 -1.03 5.30
N ALA A 142 7.04 -1.73 5.92
CA ALA A 142 6.20 -1.15 6.95
C ALA A 142 6.07 -2.10 8.14
N GLU A 143 5.70 -1.57 9.29
CA GLU A 143 5.21 -2.37 10.38
C GLU A 143 4.09 -1.64 11.11
N ASN A 144 3.18 -2.40 11.71
CA ASN A 144 2.21 -1.90 12.67
C ASN A 144 2.24 -2.76 13.94
N GLU A 145 1.21 -2.67 14.78
CA GLU A 145 1.11 -3.48 16.00
C GLU A 145 1.13 -4.99 15.71
N GLU A 146 0.57 -5.44 14.60
CA GLU A 146 0.31 -6.85 14.32
C GLU A 146 1.31 -7.50 13.36
N TYR A 147 1.85 -6.74 12.41
CA TYR A 147 2.60 -7.27 11.26
C TYR A 147 3.89 -6.49 11.00
N ILE A 148 4.91 -7.21 10.52
CA ILE A 148 5.96 -6.62 9.68
C ILE A 148 5.62 -6.89 8.21
N MET A 149 5.97 -5.96 7.34
CA MET A 149 5.50 -5.91 5.95
C MET A 149 6.60 -5.46 4.99
N ALA A 150 6.76 -6.14 3.87
CA ALA A 150 7.67 -5.71 2.81
C ALA A 150 6.89 -5.54 1.51
N MET A 151 7.17 -4.44 0.81
CA MET A 151 6.50 -4.11 -0.44
C MET A 151 7.33 -4.56 -1.63
N GLY A 152 6.66 -5.07 -2.64
CA GLY A 152 7.20 -5.36 -3.95
C GLY A 152 6.49 -4.51 -4.97
N ILE A 153 7.24 -3.62 -5.61
CA ILE A 153 6.73 -2.65 -6.58
C ILE A 153 7.38 -2.96 -7.92
N ALA A 154 6.57 -3.30 -8.91
CA ALA A 154 7.06 -3.77 -10.21
C ALA A 154 6.04 -3.56 -11.32
N GLY A 155 6.48 -3.69 -12.58
CA GLY A 155 5.59 -3.62 -13.75
C GLY A 155 4.64 -4.80 -13.94
N SER A 156 4.56 -5.75 -13.00
CA SER A 156 3.63 -6.88 -13.06
C SER A 156 3.35 -7.48 -11.68
N LEU A 157 2.14 -8.03 -11.49
CA LEU A 157 1.76 -8.75 -10.26
C LEU A 157 2.73 -9.89 -9.89
N PRO A 158 3.15 -10.77 -10.82
CA PRO A 158 4.14 -11.81 -10.49
C PRO A 158 5.50 -11.27 -10.05
N ASP A 159 5.97 -10.17 -10.64
CA ASP A 159 7.26 -9.58 -10.26
C ASP A 159 7.18 -8.84 -8.92
N ALA A 160 6.08 -8.12 -8.69
CA ALA A 160 5.78 -7.48 -7.42
C ALA A 160 5.71 -8.51 -6.29
N LEU A 161 5.00 -9.63 -6.51
CA LEU A 161 4.96 -10.76 -5.58
C LEU A 161 6.37 -11.26 -5.25
N ARG A 162 7.18 -11.59 -6.26
CA ARG A 162 8.56 -12.09 -6.06
C ARG A 162 9.41 -11.11 -5.26
N GLN A 163 9.30 -9.81 -5.55
CA GLN A 163 10.03 -8.77 -4.85
C GLN A 163 9.59 -8.67 -3.39
N ALA A 164 8.29 -8.62 -3.11
CA ALA A 164 7.73 -8.53 -1.76
C ALA A 164 8.18 -9.73 -0.91
N THR A 165 8.02 -10.96 -1.44
CA THR A 165 8.44 -12.19 -0.75
C THR A 165 9.94 -12.18 -0.44
N THR A 166 10.77 -11.83 -1.42
CA THR A 166 12.23 -11.80 -1.25
C THR A 166 12.65 -10.73 -0.24
N ALA A 167 11.99 -9.57 -0.26
CA ALA A 167 12.28 -8.48 0.65
C ALA A 167 11.92 -8.83 2.11
N LEU A 168 10.82 -9.57 2.32
CA LEU A 168 10.41 -10.06 3.63
C LEU A 168 11.33 -11.19 4.13
N ALA A 169 11.68 -12.17 3.28
CA ALA A 169 12.64 -13.22 3.62
C ALA A 169 13.98 -12.63 4.08
N ARG A 170 14.54 -11.69 3.31
CA ARG A 170 15.77 -10.98 3.68
C ARG A 170 15.63 -10.15 4.96
N TRP A 171 14.42 -9.73 5.32
CA TRP A 171 14.19 -9.08 6.60
C TRP A 171 14.35 -10.10 7.73
N LEU A 172 13.68 -11.25 7.62
CA LEU A 172 13.78 -12.32 8.61
C LEU A 172 15.21 -12.86 8.75
N GLU A 173 15.90 -13.10 7.64
CA GLU A 173 17.29 -13.59 7.67
C GLU A 173 18.24 -12.61 8.37
N LYS A 174 18.02 -11.31 8.19
CA LYS A 174 18.89 -10.27 8.73
C LYS A 174 18.62 -10.00 10.21
N ASP A 175 17.36 -9.76 10.55
CA ASP A 175 16.98 -9.21 11.86
C ASP A 175 16.52 -10.30 12.84
N TYR A 176 16.10 -11.47 12.33
CA TYR A 176 15.73 -12.65 13.14
C TYR A 176 16.72 -13.81 12.96
N HIS A 177 17.84 -13.57 12.28
CA HIS A 177 18.95 -14.51 12.10
C HIS A 177 18.57 -15.87 11.51
N LEU A 178 17.44 -15.94 10.80
CA LEU A 178 16.99 -17.17 10.17
C LEU A 178 17.88 -17.53 8.98
N THR A 179 18.14 -18.81 8.80
CA THR A 179 18.69 -19.33 7.54
C THR A 179 17.62 -19.25 6.43
N PRO A 180 18.01 -19.39 5.14
CA PRO A 180 17.05 -19.45 4.06
C PRO A 180 16.02 -20.59 4.21
N ASN A 181 16.43 -21.73 4.76
CA ASN A 181 15.53 -22.87 4.99
C ASN A 181 14.50 -22.57 6.10
N GLU A 182 14.93 -21.94 7.20
CA GLU A 182 14.03 -21.56 8.29
C GLU A 182 13.06 -20.46 7.83
N SER A 183 13.57 -19.46 7.11
CA SER A 183 12.74 -18.41 6.50
C SER A 183 11.68 -18.99 5.57
N ALA A 184 12.03 -20.01 4.78
CA ALA A 184 11.07 -20.69 3.90
C ALA A 184 9.94 -21.39 4.68
N ILE A 185 10.25 -22.01 5.83
CA ILE A 185 9.22 -22.65 6.68
C ILE A 185 8.31 -21.61 7.33
N VAL A 186 8.87 -20.53 7.88
CA VAL A 186 8.08 -19.45 8.50
C VAL A 186 7.17 -18.79 7.47
N LEU A 187 7.74 -18.33 6.35
CA LEU A 187 6.97 -17.64 5.32
C LEU A 187 5.98 -18.56 4.60
N GLY A 188 6.36 -19.81 4.33
CA GLY A 188 5.50 -20.78 3.65
C GLY A 188 4.25 -21.16 4.43
N THR A 189 4.23 -20.94 5.74
CA THR A 189 3.10 -21.32 6.62
C THR A 189 2.33 -20.14 7.18
N SER A 190 2.95 -18.96 7.28
CA SER A 190 2.43 -17.85 8.09
C SER A 190 2.31 -16.51 7.36
N MET A 191 2.88 -16.40 6.16
CA MET A 191 2.83 -15.15 5.38
C MET A 191 1.44 -14.91 4.77
N ARG A 192 1.08 -13.64 4.65
CA ARG A 192 -0.09 -13.16 3.90
C ARG A 192 0.36 -12.15 2.86
N TYR A 193 -0.45 -12.00 1.81
CA TYR A 193 -0.28 -10.93 0.83
C TYR A 193 -1.50 -10.02 0.84
N ASP A 194 -1.24 -8.73 0.67
CA ASP A 194 -2.24 -7.75 0.28
C ASP A 194 -1.90 -7.24 -1.13
N ILE A 195 -2.92 -7.01 -1.96
CA ILE A 195 -2.78 -6.31 -3.23
C ILE A 195 -3.07 -4.83 -2.93
N ALA A 196 -2.03 -3.99 -2.92
CA ALA A 196 -2.20 -2.58 -2.57
C ALA A 196 -2.88 -1.83 -3.72
N GLU A 197 -2.23 -1.78 -4.89
CA GLU A 197 -2.79 -1.19 -6.11
C GLU A 197 -2.35 -1.96 -7.36
N ILE A 198 -3.15 -1.82 -8.42
CA ILE A 198 -2.89 -2.38 -9.75
C ILE A 198 -3.27 -1.42 -10.89
N VAL A 199 -3.41 -0.13 -10.61
CA VAL A 199 -3.94 0.86 -11.57
C VAL A 199 -2.88 1.80 -12.12
N ASP A 200 -1.75 1.89 -11.42
CA ASP A 200 -0.69 2.82 -11.71
C ASP A 200 0.35 2.26 -12.70
N PRO A 201 1.38 3.04 -13.10
CA PRO A 201 2.43 2.57 -14.02
C PRO A 201 3.21 1.33 -13.53
N GLN A 202 3.19 1.07 -12.23
CA GLN A 202 3.65 -0.16 -11.60
C GLN A 202 2.55 -0.66 -10.68
N VAL A 203 2.63 -1.91 -10.25
CA VAL A 203 1.72 -2.48 -9.25
C VAL A 203 2.46 -2.68 -7.93
N ASN A 204 1.71 -2.68 -6.83
CA ASN A 204 2.24 -2.89 -5.49
C ASN A 204 1.62 -4.10 -4.78
N ILE A 205 2.47 -5.04 -4.37
CA ILE A 205 2.11 -6.18 -3.51
C ILE A 205 2.80 -6.05 -2.16
N VAL A 206 2.05 -6.25 -1.08
CA VAL A 206 2.59 -6.25 0.28
C VAL A 206 2.63 -7.67 0.83
N ALA A 207 3.82 -8.18 1.10
CA ALA A 207 4.01 -9.43 1.85
C ALA A 207 4.11 -9.11 3.34
N LYS A 208 3.34 -9.80 4.20
CA LYS A 208 3.35 -9.56 5.65
C LYS A 208 3.34 -10.85 6.46
N VAL A 209 3.96 -10.80 7.64
CA VAL A 209 3.94 -11.89 8.62
C VAL A 209 3.65 -11.32 10.00
N SER A 210 2.86 -12.04 10.80
CA SER A 210 2.43 -11.56 12.11
C SER A 210 3.61 -11.55 13.09
N LYS A 211 3.73 -10.46 13.85
CA LYS A 211 4.69 -10.33 14.95
C LYS A 211 4.51 -11.42 16.01
N ASN A 212 3.29 -11.92 16.21
CA ASN A 212 3.03 -13.03 17.14
C ASN A 212 3.72 -14.33 16.70
N VAL A 213 3.71 -14.63 15.40
CA VAL A 213 4.44 -15.80 14.85
C VAL A 213 5.94 -15.62 15.06
N LEU A 214 6.45 -14.41 14.85
CA LEU A 214 7.87 -14.11 15.01
C LEU A 214 8.31 -14.13 16.48
N ALA A 215 7.42 -13.81 17.42
CA ALA A 215 7.71 -13.84 18.86
C ALA A 215 7.90 -15.26 19.42
N GLU A 216 7.46 -16.29 18.70
CA GLU A 216 7.71 -17.70 19.05
C GLU A 216 9.12 -18.16 18.68
N LEU A 217 9.81 -17.41 17.81
CA LEU A 217 11.19 -17.66 17.44
C LEU A 217 12.07 -17.29 18.64
N ARG A 218 12.88 -18.24 19.12
CA ARG A 218 13.86 -17.99 20.18
C ARG A 218 15.09 -17.32 19.55
N GLU A 219 15.68 -16.36 20.26
CA GLU A 219 17.01 -15.79 19.95
C GLU A 219 18.10 -16.87 19.96
#